data_AF-A0A524L4R3-F1
#
_entry.id   AF-A0A524L4R3-F1
#
_cell.length_a   1.000
_cell.length_b   1.000
_cell.length_c   1.000
_cell.angle_alpha   90.00
_cell.angle_beta   90.00
_cell.angle_gamma   90.00
#
_symmetry.space_group_name_H-M   'P 1'
#
loop_
_entity.id
_entity.type
_entity.pdbx_description
1 polymer ?
#
loop_
_entity_poly.entity_id
_entity_poly.type
_entity_poly.pdbx_seq_one_letter_code
_entity_poly.pdbx_strand_id
1 'polypeptide(L)'
;MAEHSCNYMIYPHTGDWDRGAVTREADRFNLPLEPAQAGAHAGTLPKTQGFLEIDAEEIMLSAIKKPEQDGDLLLRVYNPTKRPVKTQISFFRNIARARFVNLNEKPLKTDALKTSGKKVMFLARGKKIYTLKISFQND
;
A
#
# COMPACT_ATOMS: atom_id res chain seq x y z
N MET A 1 -17.54 14.22 35.36
CA MET A 1 -17.34 14.76 33.99
C MET A 1 -16.11 14.07 33.42
N ALA A 2 -16.19 13.54 32.20
CA ALA A 2 -15.05 12.88 31.55
C ALA A 2 -14.28 13.87 30.67
N GLU A 3 -12.98 13.66 30.55
CA GLU A 3 -12.11 14.41 29.64
C GLU A 3 -12.26 13.86 28.21
N HIS A 4 -12.35 14.76 27.23
CA HIS A 4 -12.43 14.43 25.81
C HIS A 4 -11.39 15.25 25.05
N SER A 5 -10.70 14.61 24.10
CA SER A 5 -9.79 15.26 23.16
C SER A 5 -10.22 14.98 21.73
N CYS A 6 -10.24 16.04 20.90
CA CYS A 6 -10.66 15.99 19.50
C CYS A 6 -9.58 16.62 18.62
N ASN A 7 -9.10 15.87 17.62
CA ASN A 7 -8.15 16.37 16.62
C ASN A 7 -8.86 16.55 15.28
N TYR A 8 -8.68 17.70 14.64
CA TYR A 8 -9.23 18.00 13.32
C TYR A 8 -8.27 18.90 12.53
N MET A 9 -8.42 18.89 11.20
CA MET A 9 -7.62 19.71 10.30
C MET A 9 -8.53 20.34 9.24
N ILE A 10 -8.35 21.63 8.98
CA ILE A 10 -8.91 22.30 7.80
C ILE A 10 -7.77 22.37 6.78
N TYR A 11 -7.98 21.75 5.62
CA TYR A 11 -7.00 21.70 4.54
C TYR A 11 -7.56 22.40 3.29
N PRO A 12 -7.29 23.71 3.11
CA PRO A 12 -7.66 24.42 1.89
C PRO A 12 -6.88 23.88 0.70
N HIS A 13 -7.57 23.60 -0.41
CA HIS A 13 -6.96 23.10 -1.64
C HIS A 13 -7.64 23.70 -2.86
N THR A 14 -6.96 23.63 -4.01
CA THR A 14 -7.53 24.08 -5.28
C THR A 14 -8.29 22.94 -5.96
N GLY A 15 -9.45 23.23 -6.53
CA GLY A 15 -10.25 22.26 -7.27
C GLY A 15 -11.03 21.32 -6.36
N ASP A 16 -11.28 20.09 -6.83
CA ASP A 16 -11.98 19.07 -6.07
C ASP A 16 -11.03 18.25 -5.17
N TRP A 17 -11.59 17.28 -4.46
CA TRP A 17 -10.84 16.44 -3.50
C TRP A 17 -9.73 15.62 -4.15
N ASP A 18 -9.88 15.25 -5.44
CA ASP A 18 -8.93 14.44 -6.21
C ASP A 18 -7.74 15.32 -6.62
N ARG A 19 -8.02 16.47 -7.25
CA ARG A 19 -6.98 17.46 -7.61
C ARG A 19 -6.28 18.04 -6.39
N GLY A 20 -6.99 18.18 -5.27
CA GLY A 20 -6.44 18.64 -4.00
C GLY A 20 -5.65 17.58 -3.22
N ALA A 21 -5.59 16.33 -3.68
CA ALA A 21 -4.96 15.21 -2.98
C ALA A 21 -5.47 15.01 -1.53
N VAL A 22 -6.74 15.34 -1.26
CA VAL A 22 -7.30 15.41 0.10
C VAL A 22 -7.19 14.09 0.84
N THR A 23 -7.40 12.95 0.17
CA THR A 23 -7.28 11.62 0.78
C THR A 23 -5.86 11.34 1.28
N ARG A 24 -4.84 11.79 0.54
CA ARG A 24 -3.43 11.60 0.92
C ARG A 24 -3.07 12.43 2.15
N GLU A 25 -3.54 13.67 2.22
CA GLU A 25 -3.31 14.53 3.39
C GLU A 25 -4.11 14.05 4.61
N ALA A 26 -5.31 13.50 4.41
CA ALA A 26 -6.07 12.86 5.47
C ALA A 26 -5.32 11.64 6.03
N ASP A 27 -4.71 10.80 5.18
CA ASP A 27 -3.88 9.67 5.64
C ASP A 27 -2.67 10.17 6.43
N ARG A 28 -1.96 11.21 5.96
CA ARG A 28 -0.83 11.79 6.70
C ARG A 28 -1.22 12.36 8.06
N PHE A 29 -2.40 12.95 8.16
CA PHE A 29 -2.93 13.45 9.43
C PHE A 29 -3.27 12.32 10.40
N ASN A 30 -3.84 11.22 9.90
CA ASN A 30 -4.26 10.08 10.72
C ASN A 30 -3.13 9.08 11.03
N LEU A 31 -2.04 9.08 10.25
CA LEU A 31 -0.93 8.14 10.34
C LEU A 31 0.39 8.88 10.57
N PRO A 32 0.64 9.38 11.80
CA PRO A 32 1.90 10.04 12.13
C PRO A 32 3.08 9.06 12.02
N LEU A 33 4.27 9.60 11.76
CA LEU A 33 5.49 8.81 11.80
C LEU A 33 5.78 8.34 13.22
N GLU A 34 6.09 7.05 13.37
CA GLU A 34 6.48 6.46 14.64
C GLU A 34 8.01 6.41 14.73
N PRO A 35 8.66 7.27 15.53
CA PRO A 35 10.09 7.19 15.76
C PRO A 35 10.40 5.99 16.66
N ALA A 36 11.43 5.23 16.30
CA ALA A 36 11.98 4.16 17.12
C ALA A 36 13.48 4.38 17.30
N GLN A 37 13.99 4.12 18.50
CA GLN A 37 15.40 4.22 18.82
C GLN A 37 15.97 2.84 19.13
N ALA A 38 17.16 2.55 18.60
CA ALA A 38 17.94 1.36 18.93
C ALA A 38 19.36 1.77 19.32
N GLY A 39 19.99 0.98 20.18
CA GLY A 39 21.42 1.13 20.49
C GLY A 39 22.31 0.64 19.34
N ALA A 40 23.63 0.81 19.48
CA ALA A 40 24.57 0.22 18.53
C ALA A 40 24.54 -1.31 18.65
N HIS A 41 24.31 -2.00 17.55
CA HIS A 41 24.36 -3.46 17.46
C HIS A 41 24.74 -3.90 16.05
N ALA A 42 25.23 -5.13 15.93
CA ALA A 42 25.31 -5.79 14.62
C ALA A 42 23.90 -6.07 14.10
N GLY A 43 23.73 -6.09 12.77
CA GLY A 43 22.46 -6.37 12.13
C GLY A 43 22.67 -6.75 10.67
N THR A 44 21.73 -7.52 10.13
CA THR A 44 21.77 -7.95 8.72
C THR A 44 21.01 -7.00 7.78
N LEU A 45 20.21 -6.08 8.34
CA LEU A 45 19.46 -5.10 7.57
C LEU A 45 20.27 -3.82 7.36
N PRO A 46 20.13 -3.16 6.19
CA PRO A 46 20.75 -1.86 5.94
C PRO A 46 20.14 -0.76 6.83
N LYS A 47 20.90 0.32 7.04
CA LYS A 47 20.45 1.47 7.86
C LYS A 47 19.22 2.18 7.29
N THR A 48 18.96 2.05 6.00
CA THR A 48 17.81 2.65 5.32
C THR A 48 17.27 1.66 4.31
N GLN A 49 15.98 1.37 4.39
CA GLN A 49 15.30 0.45 3.47
C GLN A 49 13.87 0.89 3.23
N GLY A 50 13.47 0.97 1.96
CA GLY A 50 12.07 1.03 1.56
C GLY A 50 11.49 -0.38 1.46
N PHE A 51 10.31 -0.61 2.03
CA PHE A 51 9.59 -1.88 1.93
C PHE A 51 8.67 -1.96 0.71
N LEU A 52 8.03 -0.83 0.38
CA LEU A 52 7.01 -0.72 -0.66
C LEU A 52 7.03 0.71 -1.23
N GLU A 53 6.84 0.84 -2.53
CA GLU A 53 6.58 2.10 -3.22
C GLU A 53 5.37 1.94 -4.14
N ILE A 54 4.48 2.93 -4.15
CA ILE A 54 3.34 3.02 -5.05
C ILE A 54 3.53 4.29 -5.88
N ASP A 55 3.85 4.13 -7.15
CA ASP A 55 4.26 5.25 -8.01
C ASP A 55 3.05 6.10 -8.49
N ALA A 56 1.83 5.61 -8.25
CA ALA A 56 0.59 6.30 -8.62
C ALA A 56 0.00 7.02 -7.40
N GLU A 57 0.08 8.36 -7.40
CA GLU A 57 -0.32 9.18 -6.25
C GLU A 57 -1.79 9.06 -5.89
N GLU A 58 -2.65 8.69 -6.84
CA GLU A 58 -4.07 8.49 -6.58
C GLU A 58 -4.38 7.15 -5.90
N ILE A 59 -3.45 6.19 -5.92
CA ILE A 59 -3.68 4.87 -5.37
C ILE A 59 -3.34 4.86 -3.89
N MET A 60 -4.35 4.55 -3.09
CA MET A 60 -4.26 4.60 -1.64
C MET A 60 -3.97 3.20 -1.09
N LEU A 61 -3.03 3.13 -0.15
CA LEU A 61 -2.72 1.93 0.62
C LEU A 61 -3.70 1.81 1.79
N SER A 62 -4.36 0.65 1.94
CA SER A 62 -5.27 0.41 3.07
C SER A 62 -4.91 -0.78 3.94
N ALA A 63 -3.99 -1.65 3.50
CA ALA A 63 -3.41 -2.67 4.38
C ALA A 63 -2.11 -3.24 3.81
N ILE A 64 -1.18 -3.53 4.71
CA ILE A 64 -0.06 -4.46 4.50
C ILE A 64 -0.11 -5.44 5.67
N LYS A 65 -0.23 -6.75 5.40
CA LYS A 65 -0.24 -7.79 6.42
C LYS A 65 0.40 -9.07 5.91
N LYS A 66 0.75 -9.98 6.83
CA LYS A 66 0.93 -11.39 6.50
C LYS A 66 -0.45 -12.03 6.29
N PRO A 67 -0.64 -12.90 5.29
CA PRO A 67 -1.86 -13.69 5.15
C PRO A 67 -2.11 -14.60 6.35
N GLU A 68 -3.33 -15.11 6.47
CA GLU A 68 -3.70 -16.05 7.55
C GLU A 68 -2.96 -17.39 7.44
N GLN A 69 -2.58 -17.75 6.21
CA GLN A 69 -1.88 -18.97 5.88
C GLN A 69 -0.68 -18.59 5.02
N ASP A 70 0.47 -19.22 5.27
CA ASP A 70 1.76 -19.01 4.57
C ASP A 70 2.53 -17.71 4.89
N GLY A 71 3.74 -17.61 4.32
CA GLY A 71 4.70 -16.52 4.53
C GLY A 71 4.69 -15.45 3.44
N ASP A 72 3.67 -15.42 2.58
CA ASP A 72 3.54 -14.38 1.55
C ASP A 72 3.26 -13.00 2.19
N LEU A 73 3.20 -11.95 1.37
CA LEU A 73 2.74 -10.62 1.74
C LEU A 73 1.35 -10.36 1.15
N LEU A 74 0.46 -9.81 1.96
CA LEU A 74 -0.84 -9.33 1.53
C LEU A 74 -0.87 -7.81 1.52
N LEU A 75 -1.21 -7.24 0.37
CA LEU A 75 -1.26 -5.82 0.12
C LEU A 75 -2.66 -5.44 -0.37
N ARG A 76 -3.30 -4.45 0.26
CA ARG A 76 -4.58 -3.92 -0.19
C ARG A 76 -4.44 -2.46 -0.58
N VAL A 77 -4.82 -2.16 -1.81
CA VAL A 77 -4.85 -0.80 -2.36
C VAL A 77 -6.22 -0.52 -2.96
N TYR A 78 -6.56 0.76 -3.09
CA TYR A 78 -7.79 1.15 -3.76
C TYR A 78 -7.58 2.43 -4.58
N ASN A 79 -8.37 2.56 -5.64
CA ASN A 79 -8.43 3.77 -6.43
C ASN A 79 -9.67 4.57 -6.00
N PRO A 80 -9.55 5.67 -5.25
CA PRO A 80 -10.66 6.51 -4.85
C PRO A 80 -11.24 7.30 -6.02
N THR A 81 -10.54 7.46 -7.14
CA THR A 81 -10.98 8.27 -8.28
C THR A 81 -12.04 7.54 -9.11
N LYS A 82 -12.65 8.24 -10.09
CA LYS A 82 -13.59 7.63 -11.04
C LYS A 82 -12.88 7.08 -12.30
N ARG A 83 -11.63 7.45 -12.54
CA ARG A 83 -10.86 7.09 -13.74
C ARG A 83 -9.96 5.89 -13.51
N PRO A 84 -9.64 5.09 -14.54
CA PRO A 84 -8.59 4.10 -14.43
C PRO A 84 -7.22 4.78 -14.27
N VAL A 85 -6.38 4.23 -13.39
CA VAL A 85 -5.02 4.73 -13.10
C VAL A 85 -4.02 3.61 -13.40
N LYS A 86 -2.97 3.91 -14.15
CA LYS A 86 -1.86 2.97 -14.36
C LYS A 86 -1.06 2.91 -13.07
N THR A 87 -0.94 1.72 -12.49
CA THR A 87 -0.35 1.53 -11.18
C THR A 87 0.87 0.63 -11.29
N GLN A 88 2.00 1.13 -10.78
CA GLN A 88 3.19 0.35 -10.52
C GLN A 88 3.39 0.28 -9.01
N ILE A 89 3.68 -0.92 -8.51
CA ILE A 89 4.03 -1.14 -7.11
C ILE A 89 5.39 -1.82 -7.08
N SER A 90 6.35 -1.20 -6.42
CA SER A 90 7.71 -1.72 -6.26
C SER A 90 7.89 -2.26 -4.83
N PHE A 91 8.54 -3.41 -4.71
CA PHE A 91 8.80 -4.08 -3.43
C PHE A 91 10.30 -4.16 -3.15
N PHE A 92 10.67 -4.41 -1.90
CA PHE A 92 12.07 -4.54 -1.49
C PHE A 92 12.80 -5.76 -2.08
N ARG A 93 12.07 -6.81 -2.50
CA ARG A 93 12.60 -8.10 -3.01
C ARG A 93 12.00 -8.50 -4.35
N ASN A 94 12.70 -9.40 -5.06
CA ASN A 94 12.20 -9.97 -6.32
C ASN A 94 10.95 -10.81 -6.07
N ILE A 95 9.98 -10.68 -6.97
CA ILE A 95 8.69 -11.33 -6.85
C ILE A 95 8.76 -12.68 -7.56
N ALA A 96 8.45 -13.76 -6.83
CA ALA A 96 8.25 -15.09 -7.40
C ALA A 96 6.85 -15.20 -8.03
N ARG A 97 5.83 -14.66 -7.36
CA ARG A 97 4.44 -14.71 -7.82
C ARG A 97 3.63 -13.54 -7.28
N ALA A 98 2.78 -12.97 -8.13
CA ALA A 98 1.76 -12.01 -7.71
C ALA A 98 0.39 -12.43 -8.26
N ARG A 99 -0.66 -12.26 -7.47
CA ARG A 99 -2.03 -12.52 -7.89
C ARG A 99 -3.03 -11.66 -7.14
N PHE A 100 -4.17 -11.41 -7.76
CA PHE A 100 -5.30 -10.83 -7.07
C PHE A 100 -6.04 -11.90 -6.25
N VAL A 101 -6.47 -11.50 -5.06
CA VAL A 101 -7.33 -12.27 -4.18
C VAL A 101 -8.55 -11.44 -3.78
N ASN A 102 -9.59 -12.09 -3.28
CA ASN A 102 -10.70 -11.38 -2.64
C ASN A 102 -10.34 -10.97 -1.21
N LEU A 103 -11.29 -10.36 -0.48
CA LEU A 103 -11.08 -9.96 0.92
C LEU A 103 -10.82 -11.15 1.86
N ASN A 104 -11.32 -12.35 1.53
CA ASN A 104 -11.10 -13.59 2.26
C ASN A 104 -9.83 -14.33 1.78
N GLU A 105 -8.91 -13.61 1.13
CA GLU A 105 -7.60 -14.10 0.67
C GLU A 105 -7.69 -15.26 -0.37
N LYS A 106 -8.88 -15.52 -0.93
CA LYS A 106 -9.07 -16.55 -1.95
C LYS A 106 -8.67 -16.01 -3.34
N PRO A 107 -7.90 -16.77 -4.14
CA PRO A 107 -7.52 -16.36 -5.49
C PRO A 107 -8.73 -16.01 -6.35
N LEU A 108 -8.64 -14.90 -7.07
CA LEU A 108 -9.62 -14.57 -8.10
C LEU A 108 -9.37 -15.42 -9.34
N LYS A 109 -10.44 -15.72 -10.09
CA LYS A 109 -10.36 -16.34 -11.43
C LYS A 109 -9.94 -15.28 -12.46
N THR A 110 -8.71 -14.78 -12.32
CA THR A 110 -8.08 -13.83 -13.24
C THR A 110 -6.69 -14.34 -13.58
N ASP A 111 -6.16 -13.91 -14.72
CA ASP A 111 -4.77 -14.20 -15.06
C ASP A 111 -3.81 -13.70 -13.97
N ALA A 112 -2.65 -14.35 -13.86
CA ALA A 112 -1.60 -13.93 -12.97
C ALA A 112 -1.20 -12.47 -13.25
N LEU A 113 -0.90 -11.72 -12.18
CA LEU A 113 -0.41 -10.36 -12.31
C LEU A 113 0.95 -10.39 -13.01
N LYS A 114 1.13 -9.52 -14.01
CA LYS A 114 2.43 -9.36 -14.66
C LYS A 114 3.43 -8.76 -13.67
N THR A 115 4.56 -9.43 -13.51
CA THR A 115 5.67 -9.00 -12.65
C THR A 115 6.91 -8.70 -13.48
N SER A 116 7.74 -7.78 -13.01
CA SER A 116 9.05 -7.49 -13.59
C SER A 116 10.04 -7.23 -12.46
N GLY A 117 10.86 -8.24 -12.14
CA GLY A 117 11.76 -8.21 -10.98
C GLY A 117 11.01 -7.95 -9.68
N LYS A 118 11.17 -6.75 -9.13
CA LYS A 118 10.55 -6.29 -7.88
C LYS A 118 9.21 -5.57 -8.06
N LYS A 119 8.68 -5.51 -9.29
CA LYS A 119 7.55 -4.64 -9.66
C LYS A 119 6.33 -5.43 -10.08
N VAL A 120 5.15 -4.95 -9.69
CA VAL A 120 3.85 -5.36 -10.23
C VAL A 120 3.24 -4.18 -10.96
N MET A 121 2.66 -4.43 -12.14
CA MET A 121 1.96 -3.41 -12.91
C MET A 121 0.55 -3.85 -13.26
N PHE A 122 -0.43 -2.96 -13.07
CA PHE A 122 -1.81 -3.18 -13.46
C PHE A 122 -2.56 -1.86 -13.69
N LEU A 123 -3.71 -1.94 -14.35
CA LEU A 123 -4.61 -0.80 -14.50
C LEU A 123 -5.68 -0.85 -13.40
N ALA A 124 -5.56 0.04 -12.41
CA ALA A 124 -6.50 0.16 -11.31
C ALA A 124 -7.75 0.93 -11.76
N ARG A 125 -8.87 0.23 -11.92
CA ARG A 125 -10.16 0.84 -12.28
C ARG A 125 -10.64 1.78 -11.17
N GLY A 126 -11.36 2.83 -11.56
CA GLY A 126 -11.95 3.77 -10.62
C GLY A 126 -12.86 3.07 -9.59
N LYS A 127 -12.84 3.57 -8.36
CA LYS A 127 -13.64 3.09 -7.22
C LYS A 127 -13.43 1.61 -6.84
N LYS A 128 -12.40 0.96 -7.38
CA LYS A 128 -12.14 -0.47 -7.15
C LYS A 128 -11.08 -0.67 -6.07
N ILE A 129 -11.33 -1.68 -5.23
CA ILE A 129 -10.38 -2.22 -4.26
C ILE A 129 -9.66 -3.40 -4.88
N TYR A 130 -8.35 -3.46 -4.69
CA TYR A 130 -7.47 -4.53 -5.13
C TYR A 130 -6.73 -5.10 -3.94
N THR A 131 -6.81 -6.42 -3.79
CA THR A 131 -6.04 -7.16 -2.80
C THR A 131 -5.05 -8.05 -3.53
N LEU A 132 -3.76 -7.85 -3.31
CA LEU A 132 -2.66 -8.55 -3.95
C LEU A 132 -1.99 -9.48 -2.94
N LYS A 133 -1.80 -10.74 -3.31
CA LYS A 133 -0.94 -11.68 -2.59
C LYS A 133 0.38 -11.82 -3.34
N ILE A 134 1.49 -11.53 -2.67
CA ILE A 134 2.84 -11.45 -3.22
C ILE A 134 3.72 -12.50 -2.55
N SER A 135 4.24 -13.44 -3.33
CA SER A 135 5.29 -14.37 -2.93
C SER A 135 6.63 -13.82 -3.42
N PHE A 136 7.61 -13.70 -2.53
CA PHE A 136 8.98 -13.31 -2.91
C PHE A 136 9.81 -14.53 -3.31
N GLN A 137 10.85 -14.32 -4.12
CA GLN A 137 11.87 -15.34 -4.36
C GLN A 137 12.63 -15.59 -3.06
N ASN A 138 13.06 -16.83 -2.83
CA ASN A 138 14.03 -17.11 -1.75
C ASN A 138 15.38 -16.54 -2.18
N ASP A 139 16.06 -15.89 -1.23
CA ASP A 139 17.42 -15.39 -1.44
C ASP A 139 18.43 -16.56 -1.34
#